data_AF-A0A3P1T9V9-F1
#
_entry.id   AF-A0A3P1T9V9-F1
#
_cell.length_a   1.000
_cell.length_b   1.000
_cell.length_c   1.000
_cell.angle_alpha   90.00
_cell.angle_beta   90.00
_cell.angle_gamma   90.00
#
_symmetry.space_group_name_H-M   'P 1'
#
loop_
_entity.id
_entity.type
_entity.pdbx_description
1 polymer ?
#
loop_
_entity_poly.entity_id
_entity_poly.type
_entity_poly.pdbx_seq_one_letter_code
_entity_poly.pdbx_strand_id
1 'polypeptide(L)'
;MTGFEDFRNLPTIMDLTQEIEVMTALMNMPVEHLAEHVTKFCTLIDDLILSHHDSGYFEIRPANEGALLAFADWLEVILPQLRVPVGHTADAFRITYEDLLETYPQLRALDAEDNPDGPNAMRRDAEAAKELQAFWYMPREMSASVELAVIRALRAIPVDRLVAHRDEFVEIVERLDGSHGSSRGGMYGLTPHNEAEFHEFAAWLRRLAPSMGWEPERSWTFDMRFDQLARKNRSLREAAASGPQPGTPVVLQLAERVKEAGELEILGAGAAWKGISLVGRGWGFNAGRGWRVLNPDETLAYAWSTPGVEEQVTDLVGLSVAEVTPQSRVTMADPALRLSDDRWLEVFSRDPLTPWVMQLPNGTFTGAPTAPEWL
;
A
#
# COMPACT_ATOMS: atom_id res chain seq x y z
N MET A 1 -7.32 -25.35 -17.80
CA MET A 1 -5.91 -25.51 -17.40
C MET A 1 -5.34 -24.13 -17.33
N THR A 2 -4.81 -23.74 -16.18
CA THR A 2 -4.05 -22.50 -16.02
C THR A 2 -2.81 -22.58 -16.91
N GLY A 3 -2.48 -21.52 -17.64
CA GLY A 3 -1.28 -21.42 -18.46
C GLY A 3 -0.46 -20.19 -18.09
N PHE A 4 0.78 -20.09 -18.60
CA PHE A 4 1.66 -18.95 -18.30
C PHE A 4 1.07 -17.57 -18.65
N GLU A 5 0.12 -17.54 -19.58
CA GLU A 5 -0.57 -16.31 -19.99
C GLU A 5 -1.46 -15.73 -18.88
N ASP A 6 -1.93 -16.58 -17.95
CA ASP A 6 -2.77 -16.17 -16.82
C ASP A 6 -1.97 -15.40 -15.77
N PHE A 7 -0.63 -15.44 -15.82
CA PHE A 7 0.26 -14.78 -14.88
C PHE A 7 0.80 -13.43 -15.38
N ARG A 8 0.52 -13.04 -16.62
CA ARG A 8 1.09 -11.84 -17.24
C ARG A 8 0.71 -10.52 -16.59
N ASN A 9 -0.41 -10.52 -15.87
CA ASN A 9 -0.96 -9.34 -15.21
C ASN A 9 -0.80 -9.41 -13.69
N LEU A 10 -0.02 -10.35 -13.17
CA LEU A 10 0.27 -10.39 -11.75
C LEU A 10 1.18 -9.21 -11.37
N PRO A 11 1.00 -8.65 -10.16
CA PRO A 11 1.87 -7.61 -9.67
C PRO A 11 3.30 -8.18 -9.46
N THR A 12 4.31 -7.34 -9.67
CA THR A 12 5.73 -7.73 -9.46
C THR A 12 6.01 -8.12 -8.01
N ILE A 13 5.31 -7.48 -7.06
CA ILE A 13 5.30 -7.84 -5.64
C ILE A 13 3.89 -8.32 -5.31
N MET A 14 3.80 -9.58 -4.88
CA MET A 14 2.59 -10.29 -4.51
C MET A 14 2.49 -10.38 -2.99
N ASP A 15 1.28 -10.49 -2.48
CA ASP A 15 1.09 -11.00 -1.11
C ASP A 15 1.35 -12.52 -1.07
N LEU A 16 1.56 -13.07 0.13
CA LEU A 16 1.92 -14.49 0.24
C LEU A 16 0.81 -15.44 -0.21
N THR A 17 -0.46 -15.01 -0.17
CA THR A 17 -1.58 -15.84 -0.66
C THR A 17 -1.51 -15.97 -2.18
N GLN A 18 -1.27 -14.86 -2.88
CA GLN A 18 -1.07 -14.82 -4.32
C GLN A 18 0.17 -15.63 -4.73
N GLU A 19 1.29 -15.51 -4.00
CA GLU A 19 2.48 -16.32 -4.25
C GLU A 19 2.15 -17.82 -4.17
N ILE A 20 1.45 -18.26 -3.13
CA ILE A 20 1.04 -19.65 -2.95
C ILE A 20 0.10 -20.13 -4.06
N GLU A 21 -0.81 -19.27 -4.55
CA GLU A 21 -1.69 -19.61 -5.67
C GLU A 21 -0.89 -19.86 -6.96
N VAL A 22 0.10 -19.01 -7.26
CA VAL A 22 0.99 -19.18 -8.42
C VAL A 22 1.83 -20.44 -8.27
N MET A 23 2.45 -20.65 -7.11
CA MET A 23 3.22 -21.87 -6.81
C MET A 23 2.37 -23.12 -7.01
N THR A 24 1.14 -23.11 -6.48
CA THR A 24 0.19 -24.21 -6.62
C THR A 24 -0.19 -24.45 -8.08
N ALA A 25 -0.42 -23.39 -8.84
CA ALA A 25 -0.74 -23.51 -10.26
C ALA A 25 0.45 -24.10 -11.04
N LEU A 26 1.69 -23.68 -10.76
CA LEU A 26 2.90 -24.22 -11.38
C LEU A 26 3.12 -25.70 -11.06
N MET A 27 2.96 -26.09 -9.80
CA MET A 27 3.07 -27.50 -9.37
C MET A 27 2.07 -28.43 -10.06
N ASN A 28 0.93 -27.89 -10.51
CA ASN A 28 -0.11 -28.64 -11.21
C ASN A 28 0.04 -28.64 -12.74
N MET A 29 1.05 -27.94 -13.30
CA MET A 29 1.30 -27.97 -14.74
C MET A 29 2.00 -29.27 -15.16
N PRO A 30 1.66 -29.85 -16.32
CA PRO A 30 2.39 -31.00 -16.85
C PRO A 30 3.87 -30.67 -17.09
N VAL A 31 4.76 -31.60 -16.76
CA VAL A 31 6.22 -31.42 -16.91
C VAL A 31 6.59 -31.13 -18.37
N GLU A 32 5.90 -31.76 -19.31
CA GLU A 32 6.10 -31.53 -20.75
C GLU A 32 5.77 -30.09 -21.14
N HIS A 33 4.70 -29.52 -20.54
CA HIS A 33 4.31 -28.13 -20.79
C HIS A 33 5.34 -27.15 -20.23
N LEU A 34 5.86 -27.42 -19.03
CA LEU A 34 6.94 -26.63 -18.43
C LEU A 34 8.22 -26.70 -19.29
N ALA A 35 8.56 -27.88 -19.83
CA ALA A 35 9.73 -28.06 -20.70
C ALA A 35 9.61 -27.29 -22.02
N GLU A 36 8.43 -27.25 -22.63
CA GLU A 36 8.17 -26.46 -23.84
C GLU A 36 8.27 -24.95 -23.59
N HIS A 37 8.10 -24.50 -22.35
CA HIS A 37 8.05 -23.09 -21.96
C HIS A 37 9.07 -22.70 -20.89
N VAL A 38 10.22 -23.38 -20.87
CA VAL A 38 11.21 -23.28 -19.77
C VAL A 38 11.66 -21.84 -19.47
N THR A 39 11.78 -20.97 -20.48
CA THR A 39 12.13 -19.55 -20.27
C THR A 39 11.05 -18.81 -19.49
N LYS A 40 9.77 -18.99 -19.84
CA LYS A 40 8.65 -18.36 -19.13
C LYS A 40 8.55 -18.88 -17.70
N PHE A 41 8.78 -20.18 -17.52
CA PHE A 41 8.85 -20.79 -16.20
C PHE A 41 9.94 -20.14 -15.34
N CYS A 42 11.19 -20.07 -15.84
CA CYS A 42 12.28 -19.45 -15.09
C CYS A 42 12.00 -17.98 -14.75
N THR A 43 11.50 -17.18 -15.68
CA THR A 43 11.13 -15.78 -15.40
C THR A 43 10.11 -15.67 -14.27
N LEU A 44 9.07 -16.53 -14.27
CA LEU A 44 8.08 -16.50 -13.20
C LEU A 44 8.63 -16.96 -11.85
N ILE A 45 9.58 -17.89 -11.84
CA ILE A 45 10.31 -18.26 -10.61
C ILE A 45 11.15 -17.09 -10.11
N ASP A 46 11.85 -16.38 -10.99
CA ASP A 46 12.63 -15.19 -10.62
C ASP A 46 11.73 -14.08 -10.05
N ASP A 47 10.56 -13.86 -10.66
CA ASP A 47 9.55 -12.91 -10.18
C ASP A 47 8.99 -13.32 -8.80
N LEU A 48 8.72 -14.61 -8.60
CA LEU A 48 8.30 -15.14 -7.29
C LEU A 48 9.40 -14.97 -6.23
N ILE A 49 10.67 -15.21 -6.55
CA ILE A 49 11.78 -15.02 -5.62
C ILE A 49 11.91 -13.55 -5.25
N LEU A 50 11.82 -12.65 -6.23
CA LEU A 50 11.87 -11.21 -6.02
C LEU A 50 10.75 -10.75 -5.08
N SER A 51 9.51 -11.15 -5.37
CA SER A 51 8.34 -10.88 -4.52
C SER A 51 8.50 -11.44 -3.11
N HIS A 52 8.95 -12.68 -3.00
CA HIS A 52 9.07 -13.39 -1.74
C HIS A 52 10.11 -12.74 -0.84
N HIS A 53 11.26 -12.36 -1.40
CA HIS A 53 12.31 -11.63 -0.67
C HIS A 53 11.92 -10.19 -0.33
N ASP A 54 11.03 -9.56 -1.10
CA ASP A 54 10.57 -8.20 -0.83
C ASP A 54 9.65 -8.15 0.40
N SER A 55 8.64 -9.01 0.42
CA SER A 55 7.65 -9.03 1.50
C SER A 55 7.08 -10.38 1.85
N GLY A 56 6.99 -11.32 0.90
CA GLY A 56 6.34 -12.60 1.11
C GLY A 56 6.93 -13.37 2.30
N TYR A 57 8.24 -13.24 2.53
CA TYR A 57 8.91 -13.91 3.63
C TYR A 57 8.49 -13.37 5.01
N PHE A 58 8.13 -12.10 5.15
CA PHE A 58 7.62 -11.55 6.42
C PHE A 58 6.18 -11.99 6.73
N GLU A 59 5.47 -12.54 5.74
CA GLU A 59 4.11 -13.05 5.86
C GLU A 59 4.08 -14.56 6.18
N ILE A 60 5.23 -15.22 6.25
CA ILE A 60 5.35 -16.63 6.60
C ILE A 60 4.84 -16.84 8.03
N ARG A 61 3.96 -17.82 8.19
CA ARG A 61 3.34 -18.23 9.46
C ARG A 61 3.26 -19.75 9.50
N PRO A 62 3.08 -20.37 10.69
CA PRO A 62 2.91 -21.81 10.80
C PRO A 62 1.77 -22.38 9.94
N ALA A 63 0.76 -21.55 9.65
CA ALA A 63 -0.39 -21.95 8.83
C ALA A 63 -0.09 -22.05 7.32
N ASN A 64 0.95 -21.38 6.82
CA ASN A 64 1.23 -21.27 5.37
C ASN A 64 2.64 -21.74 4.97
N GLU A 65 3.60 -21.82 5.90
CA GLU A 65 4.99 -22.22 5.60
C GLU A 65 5.10 -23.59 4.91
N GLY A 66 4.18 -24.52 5.21
CA GLY A 66 4.15 -25.83 4.58
C GLY A 66 3.97 -25.78 3.06
N ALA A 67 3.28 -24.77 2.53
CA ALA A 67 3.11 -24.59 1.08
C ALA A 67 4.42 -24.16 0.40
N LEU A 68 5.18 -23.28 1.06
CA LEU A 68 6.48 -22.81 0.58
C LEU A 68 7.51 -23.93 0.57
N LEU A 69 7.57 -24.71 1.66
CA LEU A 69 8.46 -25.86 1.75
C LEU A 69 8.13 -26.91 0.70
N ALA A 70 6.84 -27.20 0.48
CA ALA A 70 6.41 -28.12 -0.57
C ALA A 70 6.80 -27.63 -1.98
N PHE A 71 6.72 -26.32 -2.22
CA PHE A 71 7.15 -25.73 -3.48
C PHE A 71 8.67 -25.80 -3.66
N ALA A 72 9.45 -25.53 -2.61
CA ALA A 72 10.91 -25.68 -2.62
C ALA A 72 11.33 -27.13 -2.94
N ASP A 73 10.71 -28.11 -2.27
CA ASP A 73 10.96 -29.53 -2.54
C ASP A 73 10.56 -29.92 -3.97
N TRP A 74 9.46 -29.37 -4.49
CA TRP A 74 9.06 -29.57 -5.88
C TRP A 74 10.07 -28.96 -6.87
N LEU A 75 10.61 -27.77 -6.58
CA LEU A 75 11.62 -27.11 -7.41
C LEU A 75 12.89 -27.96 -7.54
N GLU A 76 13.35 -28.56 -6.45
CA GLU A 76 14.52 -29.45 -6.47
C GLU A 76 14.33 -30.67 -7.38
N VAL A 77 13.09 -31.14 -7.53
CA VAL A 77 12.74 -32.27 -8.39
C VAL A 77 12.54 -31.84 -9.84
N ILE A 78 11.93 -30.69 -10.10
CA ILE A 78 11.55 -30.26 -11.45
C ILE A 78 12.70 -29.59 -12.20
N LEU A 79 13.53 -28.76 -11.54
CA LEU A 79 14.60 -28.02 -12.20
C LEU A 79 15.60 -28.94 -12.93
N PRO A 80 16.07 -30.06 -12.34
CA PRO A 80 16.94 -31.00 -13.06
C PRO A 80 16.26 -31.65 -14.28
N GLN A 81 14.96 -31.93 -14.19
CA GLN A 81 14.21 -32.52 -15.31
C GLN A 81 14.09 -31.54 -16.48
N LEU A 82 13.99 -30.25 -16.18
CA LEU A 82 13.97 -29.16 -17.15
C LEU A 82 15.38 -28.72 -17.60
N ARG A 83 16.44 -29.39 -17.10
CA ARG A 83 17.86 -29.03 -17.33
C ARG A 83 18.21 -27.62 -16.87
N VAL A 84 17.48 -27.09 -15.88
CA VAL A 84 17.77 -25.83 -15.21
C VAL A 84 18.66 -26.14 -14.00
N PRO A 85 19.77 -25.42 -13.78
CA PRO A 85 20.56 -25.58 -12.57
C PRO A 85 19.70 -25.32 -11.33
N VAL A 86 19.73 -26.23 -10.35
CA VAL A 86 18.95 -26.08 -9.11
C VAL A 86 19.36 -24.83 -8.32
N GLY A 87 20.66 -24.49 -8.35
CA GLY A 87 21.20 -23.27 -7.74
C GLY A 87 20.76 -23.09 -6.29
N HIS A 88 20.56 -21.84 -5.89
CA HIS A 88 19.92 -21.44 -4.62
C HIS A 88 18.44 -21.10 -4.82
N THR A 89 17.84 -21.50 -5.94
CA THR A 89 16.48 -21.11 -6.32
C THR A 89 15.44 -21.67 -5.36
N ALA A 90 15.60 -22.93 -4.94
CA ALA A 90 14.71 -23.54 -3.95
C ALA A 90 14.93 -22.98 -2.53
N ASP A 91 16.17 -22.58 -2.21
CA ASP A 91 16.54 -22.06 -0.88
C ASP A 91 15.76 -20.79 -0.51
N ALA A 92 15.39 -19.98 -1.50
CA ALA A 92 14.59 -18.77 -1.32
C ALA A 92 13.25 -19.02 -0.59
N PHE A 93 12.67 -20.22 -0.75
CA PHE A 93 11.37 -20.59 -0.15
C PHE A 93 11.50 -21.56 1.03
N ARG A 94 12.73 -21.89 1.45
CA ARG A 94 12.98 -22.83 2.58
C ARG A 94 12.96 -22.15 3.95
N ILE A 95 12.75 -20.84 4.01
CA ILE A 95 12.70 -20.08 5.25
C ILE A 95 11.44 -20.48 6.03
N THR A 96 11.61 -20.96 7.25
CA THR A 96 10.48 -21.27 8.15
C THR A 96 10.13 -20.07 9.03
N TYR A 97 8.94 -20.12 9.63
CA TYR A 97 8.56 -19.12 10.62
C TYR A 97 9.51 -19.11 11.82
N GLU A 98 10.04 -20.26 12.25
CA GLU A 98 11.01 -20.29 13.36
C GLU A 98 12.34 -19.63 12.96
N ASP A 99 12.84 -19.87 11.74
CA ASP A 99 14.05 -19.19 11.23
C ASP A 99 13.87 -17.66 11.22
N LEU A 100 12.65 -17.21 10.89
CA LEU A 100 12.29 -15.81 10.97
C LEU A 100 12.21 -15.27 12.37
N LEU A 101 11.74 -16.07 13.33
CA LEU A 101 11.72 -15.67 14.74
C LEU A 101 13.11 -15.61 15.36
N GLU A 102 14.04 -16.46 14.91
CA GLU A 102 15.45 -16.36 15.30
C GLU A 102 16.07 -15.04 14.83
N THR A 103 15.72 -14.61 13.61
CA THR A 103 16.24 -13.38 13.00
C THR A 103 15.47 -12.13 13.46
N TYR A 104 14.16 -12.24 13.66
CA TYR A 104 13.21 -11.17 13.97
C TYR A 104 12.27 -11.56 15.12
N PRO A 105 12.77 -11.63 16.38
CA PRO A 105 11.96 -12.05 17.53
C PRO A 105 10.71 -11.20 17.78
N GLN A 106 10.72 -9.94 17.30
CA GLN A 106 9.61 -9.00 17.40
C GLN A 106 8.34 -9.44 16.65
N LEU A 107 8.45 -10.34 15.67
CA LEU A 107 7.29 -10.89 14.97
C LEU A 107 6.33 -11.64 15.92
N ARG A 108 6.83 -12.22 17.03
CA ARG A 108 5.97 -12.84 18.06
C ARG A 108 5.01 -11.85 18.71
N ALA A 109 5.45 -10.61 18.92
CA ALA A 109 4.61 -9.57 19.53
C ALA A 109 3.55 -9.08 18.54
N LEU A 110 3.92 -8.95 17.26
CA LEU A 110 3.01 -8.58 16.17
C LEU A 110 1.92 -9.64 15.98
N ASP A 111 2.29 -10.92 15.97
CA ASP A 111 1.32 -12.01 15.81
C ASP A 111 0.44 -12.23 17.04
N ALA A 112 0.91 -11.85 18.23
CA ALA A 112 0.08 -11.83 19.43
C ALA A 112 -0.96 -10.69 19.40
N GLU A 113 -0.65 -9.57 18.76
CA GLU A 113 -1.58 -8.46 18.51
C GLU A 113 -2.58 -8.79 17.39
N ASP A 114 -2.15 -9.56 16.38
CA ASP A 114 -2.98 -10.00 15.24
C ASP A 114 -3.68 -11.37 15.47
N ASN A 115 -3.58 -11.97 16.67
CA ASN A 115 -4.06 -13.33 16.95
C ASN A 115 -5.61 -13.44 16.84
N PRO A 116 -6.14 -14.17 15.84
CA PRO A 116 -7.57 -14.36 15.63
C PRO A 116 -8.22 -15.38 16.58
N ASP A 117 -7.45 -16.10 17.40
CA ASP A 117 -7.92 -17.08 18.39
C ASP A 117 -8.14 -16.48 19.81
N GLY A 118 -8.17 -15.14 19.92
CA GLY A 118 -8.90 -14.49 21.00
C GLY A 118 -10.40 -14.85 20.96
N PRO A 119 -11.18 -14.65 22.04
CA PRO A 119 -12.48 -15.31 22.28
C PRO A 119 -13.64 -15.01 21.31
N ASN A 120 -13.40 -14.48 20.11
CA ASN A 120 -14.40 -14.23 19.07
C ASN A 120 -14.00 -14.87 17.74
N ALA A 121 -14.16 -16.18 17.61
CA ALA A 121 -13.90 -16.91 16.37
C ALA A 121 -15.04 -17.88 16.02
N MET A 122 -16.00 -17.43 15.21
CA MET A 122 -16.83 -18.34 14.39
C MET A 122 -17.04 -17.77 12.98
N ARG A 123 -16.24 -18.29 12.05
CA ARG A 123 -16.32 -18.18 10.57
C ARG A 123 -17.71 -18.66 10.10
N ARG A 124 -18.46 -17.95 9.23
CA ARG A 124 -18.17 -17.64 7.82
C ARG A 124 -18.67 -16.25 7.38
N ASP A 125 -19.01 -15.38 8.35
CA ASP A 125 -19.23 -13.94 8.17
C ASP A 125 -17.92 -13.11 8.21
N ALA A 126 -16.78 -13.80 8.38
CA ALA A 126 -15.50 -13.22 8.76
C ALA A 126 -14.72 -12.51 7.64
N GLU A 127 -15.05 -12.68 6.36
CA GLU A 127 -14.37 -11.97 5.26
C GLU A 127 -14.91 -10.55 5.06
N ALA A 128 -16.23 -10.36 5.11
CA ALA A 128 -16.84 -9.04 5.03
C ALA A 128 -16.63 -8.23 6.32
N ALA A 129 -16.57 -8.90 7.49
CA ALA A 129 -16.12 -8.28 8.72
C ALA A 129 -14.65 -7.83 8.64
N LYS A 130 -13.76 -8.58 7.98
CA LYS A 130 -12.35 -8.21 7.76
C LYS A 130 -12.19 -6.98 6.85
N GLU A 131 -12.98 -6.89 5.77
CA GLU A 131 -12.93 -5.75 4.84
C GLU A 131 -13.32 -4.44 5.52
N LEU A 132 -14.39 -4.44 6.32
CA LEU A 132 -14.78 -3.24 7.08
C LEU A 132 -13.92 -3.01 8.33
N GLN A 133 -13.39 -4.08 8.93
CA GLN A 133 -12.46 -4.03 10.06
C GLN A 133 -11.17 -3.26 9.74
N ALA A 134 -10.73 -3.26 8.48
CA ALA A 134 -9.63 -2.39 8.04
C ALA A 134 -9.88 -0.92 8.42
N PHE A 135 -11.14 -0.46 8.42
CA PHE A 135 -11.53 0.91 8.75
C PHE A 135 -11.81 1.15 10.25
N TRP A 136 -11.74 0.15 11.13
CA TRP A 136 -12.02 0.38 12.57
C TRP A 136 -11.07 1.39 13.20
N TYR A 137 -9.82 1.38 12.77
CA TYR A 137 -8.79 2.30 13.25
C TYR A 137 -8.65 3.56 12.39
N MET A 138 -9.59 3.78 11.46
CA MET A 138 -9.61 4.98 10.63
C MET A 138 -9.57 6.24 11.51
N PRO A 139 -8.63 7.18 11.27
CA PRO A 139 -8.52 8.41 12.04
C PRO A 139 -9.82 9.22 12.02
N ARG A 140 -10.05 10.01 13.08
CA ARG A 140 -11.19 10.94 13.12
C ARG A 140 -11.02 12.13 12.17
N GLU A 141 -9.79 12.45 11.80
CA GLU A 141 -9.44 13.51 10.86
C GLU A 141 -8.46 12.93 9.85
N MET A 142 -8.78 13.03 8.57
CA MET A 142 -8.02 12.47 7.46
C MET A 142 -7.81 13.51 6.38
N SER A 143 -6.75 13.35 5.56
CA SER A 143 -6.61 14.18 4.37
C SER A 143 -7.65 13.79 3.31
N ALA A 144 -7.94 14.69 2.36
CA ALA A 144 -8.88 14.41 1.27
C ALA A 144 -8.48 13.17 0.46
N SER A 145 -7.18 12.96 0.27
CA SER A 145 -6.67 11.80 -0.47
C SER A 145 -6.96 10.48 0.26
N VAL A 146 -6.82 10.44 1.59
CA VAL A 146 -7.21 9.28 2.41
C VAL A 146 -8.71 9.06 2.34
N GLU A 147 -9.51 10.12 2.48
CA GLU A 147 -10.96 10.00 2.39
C GLU A 147 -11.42 9.45 1.05
N LEU A 148 -10.82 9.91 -0.07
CA LEU A 148 -11.11 9.38 -1.40
C LEU A 148 -10.70 7.91 -1.53
N ALA A 149 -9.55 7.52 -0.98
CA ALA A 149 -9.11 6.13 -0.95
C ALA A 149 -10.12 5.24 -0.20
N VAL A 150 -10.58 5.67 0.98
CA VAL A 150 -11.62 4.98 1.75
C VAL A 150 -12.94 4.94 0.97
N ILE A 151 -13.37 6.06 0.38
CA ILE A 151 -14.59 6.15 -0.43
C ILE A 151 -14.57 5.12 -1.57
N ARG A 152 -13.45 5.02 -2.28
CA ARG A 152 -13.27 4.06 -3.38
C ARG A 152 -13.29 2.62 -2.87
N ALA A 153 -12.59 2.33 -1.78
CA ALA A 153 -12.59 1.01 -1.15
C ALA A 153 -14.01 0.60 -0.72
N LEU A 154 -14.75 1.48 -0.05
CA LEU A 154 -16.14 1.24 0.35
C LEU A 154 -17.07 1.01 -0.85
N ARG A 155 -16.88 1.76 -1.95
CA ARG A 155 -17.66 1.60 -3.19
C ARG A 155 -17.36 0.29 -3.93
N ALA A 156 -16.20 -0.32 -3.69
CA ALA A 156 -15.83 -1.61 -4.26
C ALA A 156 -16.50 -2.79 -3.55
N ILE A 157 -16.92 -2.62 -2.29
CA ILE A 157 -17.62 -3.65 -1.52
C ILE A 157 -19.05 -3.82 -2.05
N PRO A 158 -19.52 -5.06 -2.31
CA PRO A 158 -20.90 -5.30 -2.77
C PRO A 158 -21.96 -4.72 -1.82
N VAL A 159 -23.00 -4.09 -2.37
CA VAL A 159 -24.02 -3.39 -1.57
C VAL A 159 -24.76 -4.31 -0.60
N ASP A 160 -25.08 -5.54 -1.02
CA ASP A 160 -25.71 -6.55 -0.17
C ASP A 160 -24.84 -6.89 1.05
N ARG A 161 -23.52 -6.84 0.90
CA ARG A 161 -22.57 -7.00 2.01
C ARG A 161 -22.56 -5.80 2.95
N LEU A 162 -22.53 -4.58 2.41
CA LEU A 162 -22.63 -3.37 3.23
C LEU A 162 -23.93 -3.33 4.04
N VAL A 163 -25.04 -3.83 3.48
CA VAL A 163 -26.33 -3.93 4.18
C VAL A 163 -26.29 -5.00 5.28
N ALA A 164 -25.59 -6.12 5.06
CA ALA A 164 -25.40 -7.15 6.09
C ALA A 164 -24.59 -6.64 7.29
N HIS A 165 -23.65 -5.71 7.06
CA HIS A 165 -22.82 -5.04 8.08
C HIS A 165 -23.18 -3.56 8.22
N ARG A 166 -24.50 -3.29 8.26
CA ARG A 166 -25.06 -1.93 8.23
C ARG A 166 -24.47 -1.04 9.31
N ASP A 167 -24.39 -1.52 10.55
CA ASP A 167 -24.05 -0.67 11.68
C ASP A 167 -22.57 -0.24 11.62
N GLU A 168 -21.68 -1.15 11.23
CA GLU A 168 -20.26 -0.84 11.00
C GLU A 168 -20.08 0.12 9.82
N PHE A 169 -20.75 -0.14 8.69
CA PHE A 169 -20.69 0.74 7.54
C PHE A 169 -21.21 2.15 7.86
N VAL A 170 -22.32 2.25 8.60
CA VAL A 170 -22.85 3.53 9.06
C VAL A 170 -21.83 4.26 9.90
N GLU A 171 -21.19 3.60 10.88
CA GLU A 171 -20.17 4.23 11.71
C GLU A 171 -18.98 4.77 10.87
N ILE A 172 -18.51 4.00 9.90
CA ILE A 172 -17.42 4.41 9.01
C ILE A 172 -17.83 5.65 8.20
N VAL A 173 -19.03 5.67 7.63
CA VAL A 173 -19.54 6.81 6.85
C VAL A 173 -19.72 8.06 7.73
N GLU A 174 -20.22 7.92 8.95
CA GLU A 174 -20.32 9.04 9.91
C GLU A 174 -18.94 9.61 10.25
N ARG A 175 -17.93 8.73 10.40
CA ARG A 175 -16.56 9.16 10.68
C ARG A 175 -15.93 9.86 9.48
N LEU A 176 -16.17 9.37 8.25
CA LEU A 176 -15.74 10.07 7.03
C LEU A 176 -16.42 11.43 6.89
N ASP A 177 -17.73 11.52 7.13
CA ASP A 177 -18.48 12.77 7.04
C ASP A 177 -18.00 13.78 8.10
N GLY A 178 -17.74 13.32 9.32
CA GLY A 178 -17.14 14.14 10.38
C GLY A 178 -15.72 14.61 10.04
N SER A 179 -14.90 13.74 9.45
CA SER A 179 -13.56 14.08 8.97
C SER A 179 -13.65 15.13 7.86
N HIS A 180 -14.46 14.90 6.83
CA HIS A 180 -14.60 15.80 5.69
C HIS A 180 -15.18 17.16 6.10
N GLY A 181 -16.01 17.20 7.16
CA GLY A 181 -16.51 18.43 7.77
C GLY A 181 -15.50 19.19 8.65
N SER A 182 -14.37 18.57 9.04
CA SER A 182 -13.43 19.15 10.00
C SER A 182 -12.52 20.21 9.36
N SER A 183 -12.16 21.21 10.17
CA SER A 183 -11.13 22.21 9.85
C SER A 183 -9.72 21.64 9.60
N ARG A 184 -9.52 20.36 9.96
CA ARG A 184 -8.26 19.63 9.85
C ARG A 184 -8.40 18.36 9.02
N GLY A 185 -9.60 18.05 8.53
CA GLY A 185 -9.85 16.88 7.71
C GLY A 185 -9.92 17.19 6.21
N GLY A 186 -10.62 16.37 5.44
CA GLY A 186 -10.54 16.39 3.98
C GLY A 186 -11.10 17.63 3.31
N MET A 187 -11.88 18.46 4.01
CA MET A 187 -12.33 19.76 3.50
C MET A 187 -11.19 20.60 2.92
N TYR A 188 -10.00 20.53 3.53
CA TYR A 188 -8.85 21.37 3.17
C TYR A 188 -8.05 20.82 1.98
N GLY A 189 -8.33 19.58 1.58
CA GLY A 189 -7.83 18.97 0.35
C GLY A 189 -8.88 18.88 -0.76
N LEU A 190 -10.07 19.45 -0.58
CA LEU A 190 -11.06 19.56 -1.65
C LEU A 190 -10.51 20.49 -2.74
N THR A 191 -10.63 20.07 -3.99
CA THR A 191 -10.21 20.80 -5.19
C THR A 191 -11.33 20.73 -6.24
N PRO A 192 -11.33 21.60 -7.26
CA PRO A 192 -12.23 21.46 -8.41
C PRO A 192 -12.10 20.11 -9.13
N HIS A 193 -10.99 19.40 -8.93
CA HIS A 193 -10.68 18.16 -9.64
C HIS A 193 -11.20 16.92 -8.93
N ASN A 194 -11.33 16.94 -7.61
CA ASN A 194 -11.82 15.81 -6.82
C ASN A 194 -13.21 16.03 -6.22
N GLU A 195 -13.79 17.24 -6.30
CA GLU A 195 -15.13 17.50 -5.73
C GLU A 195 -16.22 16.60 -6.32
N ALA A 196 -16.09 16.22 -7.60
CA ALA A 196 -17.05 15.34 -8.25
C ALA A 196 -17.13 13.97 -7.58
N GLU A 197 -16.00 13.40 -7.14
CA GLU A 197 -15.98 12.08 -6.48
C GLU A 197 -16.70 12.12 -5.13
N PHE A 198 -16.52 13.18 -4.35
CA PHE A 198 -17.25 13.38 -3.09
C PHE A 198 -18.76 13.55 -3.34
N HIS A 199 -19.16 14.30 -4.37
CA HIS A 199 -20.58 14.46 -4.73
C HIS A 199 -21.20 13.15 -5.21
N GLU A 200 -20.46 12.37 -6.00
CA GLU A 200 -20.88 11.04 -6.42
C GLU A 200 -21.06 10.09 -5.24
N PHE A 201 -20.14 10.14 -4.28
CA PHE A 201 -20.25 9.35 -3.05
C PHE A 201 -21.47 9.76 -2.23
N ALA A 202 -21.70 11.06 -2.02
CA ALA A 202 -22.90 11.56 -1.33
C ALA A 202 -24.19 11.12 -2.04
N ALA A 203 -24.22 11.17 -3.38
CA ALA A 203 -25.35 10.69 -4.17
C ALA A 203 -25.54 9.17 -4.07
N TRP A 204 -24.45 8.40 -3.96
CA TRP A 204 -24.49 6.96 -3.74
C TRP A 204 -25.02 6.62 -2.34
N LEU A 205 -24.57 7.31 -1.28
CA LEU A 205 -25.07 7.16 0.09
C LEU A 205 -26.59 7.41 0.17
N ARG A 206 -27.09 8.43 -0.54
CA ARG A 206 -28.55 8.70 -0.62
C ARG A 206 -29.33 7.56 -1.25
N ARG A 207 -28.78 6.88 -2.26
CA ARG A 207 -29.43 5.69 -2.85
C ARG A 207 -29.49 4.53 -1.87
N LEU A 208 -28.51 4.42 -0.97
CA LEU A 208 -28.45 3.40 0.07
C LEU A 208 -29.30 3.75 1.31
N ALA A 209 -29.74 5.00 1.46
CA ALA A 209 -30.44 5.48 2.66
C ALA A 209 -31.59 4.57 3.15
N PRO A 210 -32.48 4.03 2.29
CA PRO A 210 -33.55 3.14 2.74
C PRO A 210 -33.05 1.85 3.42
N SER A 211 -31.91 1.32 2.95
CA SER A 211 -31.30 0.10 3.49
C SER A 211 -30.41 0.40 4.70
N MET A 212 -29.86 1.62 4.78
CA MET A 212 -28.98 2.04 5.87
C MET A 212 -29.73 2.76 7.00
N GLY A 213 -31.04 2.99 6.88
CA GLY A 213 -31.84 3.67 7.90
C GLY A 213 -31.47 5.15 8.08
N TRP A 214 -30.90 5.77 7.05
CA TRP A 214 -30.69 7.22 7.00
C TRP A 214 -31.93 7.93 6.45
N GLU A 215 -32.09 9.20 6.80
CA GLU A 215 -33.09 10.05 6.14
C GLU A 215 -32.73 10.26 4.67
N PRO A 216 -33.65 10.06 3.70
CA PRO A 216 -33.36 10.21 2.27
C PRO A 216 -32.85 11.61 1.88
N GLU A 217 -33.25 12.63 2.63
CA GLU A 217 -32.89 14.04 2.40
C GLU A 217 -31.68 14.49 3.23
N ARG A 218 -30.98 13.55 3.89
CA ARG A 218 -29.80 13.87 4.68
C ARG A 218 -28.76 14.63 3.83
N SER A 219 -28.33 15.77 4.35
CA SER A 219 -27.19 16.51 3.83
C SER A 219 -25.91 15.87 4.32
N TRP A 220 -24.94 15.70 3.42
CA TRP A 220 -23.61 15.24 3.75
C TRP A 220 -22.64 16.41 3.61
N THR A 221 -21.58 16.44 4.42
CA THR A 221 -20.49 17.39 4.25
C THR A 221 -19.78 17.20 2.90
N PHE A 222 -19.81 15.97 2.36
CA PHE A 222 -19.34 15.67 1.01
C PHE A 222 -20.02 16.49 -0.09
N ASP A 223 -21.22 17.04 0.11
CA ASP A 223 -21.92 17.89 -0.89
C ASP A 223 -21.33 19.30 -1.03
N MET A 224 -20.38 19.67 -0.17
CA MET A 224 -19.77 20.99 -0.21
C MET A 224 -19.03 21.20 -1.54
N ARG A 225 -19.16 22.41 -2.10
CA ARG A 225 -18.46 22.78 -3.33
C ARG A 225 -17.15 23.48 -3.02
N PHE A 226 -16.14 23.24 -3.85
CA PHE A 226 -14.86 23.93 -3.74
C PHE A 226 -15.05 25.44 -3.76
N ASP A 227 -15.88 25.97 -4.66
CA ASP A 227 -16.06 27.41 -4.81
C ASP A 227 -16.70 28.07 -3.56
N GLN A 228 -17.58 27.37 -2.86
CA GLN A 228 -18.19 27.81 -1.60
C GLN A 228 -17.16 27.86 -0.48
N LEU A 229 -16.32 26.84 -0.37
CA LEU A 229 -15.24 26.76 0.63
C LEU A 229 -14.15 27.78 0.36
N ALA A 230 -13.70 27.87 -0.89
CA ALA A 230 -12.65 28.77 -1.35
C ALA A 230 -13.01 30.26 -1.19
N ARG A 231 -14.31 30.61 -1.17
CA ARG A 231 -14.76 31.99 -0.83
C ARG A 231 -14.52 32.32 0.64
N LYS A 232 -14.65 31.33 1.53
CA LYS A 232 -14.47 31.49 2.98
C LYS A 232 -13.00 31.31 3.39
N ASN A 233 -12.23 30.57 2.60
CA ASN A 233 -10.85 30.25 2.89
C ASN A 233 -9.95 30.44 1.66
N ARG A 234 -9.21 31.55 1.62
CA ARG A 234 -8.31 31.88 0.51
C ARG A 234 -7.17 30.87 0.37
N SER A 235 -6.64 30.33 1.47
CA SER A 235 -5.52 29.39 1.41
C SER A 235 -5.90 28.08 0.71
N LEU A 236 -7.19 27.72 0.68
CA LEU A 236 -7.70 26.57 -0.05
C LEU A 236 -7.46 26.71 -1.58
N ARG A 237 -7.60 27.92 -2.12
CA ARG A 237 -7.31 28.17 -3.55
C ARG A 237 -5.85 28.01 -3.88
N GLU A 238 -5.01 28.54 -2.99
CA GLU A 238 -3.55 28.49 -3.15
C GLU A 238 -3.06 27.04 -3.02
N ALA A 239 -3.60 26.27 -2.07
CA ALA A 239 -3.32 24.84 -1.91
C ALA A 239 -3.80 23.98 -3.10
N ALA A 240 -5.02 24.21 -3.60
CA ALA A 240 -5.55 23.46 -4.75
C ALA A 240 -4.79 23.77 -6.05
N ALA A 241 -4.33 25.01 -6.24
CA ALA A 241 -3.51 25.38 -7.38
C ALA A 241 -2.08 24.82 -7.32
N SER A 242 -1.60 24.50 -6.12
CA SER A 242 -0.22 24.08 -5.86
C SER A 242 -0.07 22.55 -5.73
N GLY A 243 -1.15 21.84 -5.38
CA GLY A 243 -1.22 20.38 -5.31
C GLY A 243 -1.28 19.66 -6.67
N PRO A 244 -1.38 18.31 -6.64
CA PRO A 244 -1.42 17.49 -7.83
C PRO A 244 -2.64 17.78 -8.70
N GLN A 245 -2.40 17.84 -10.00
CA GLN A 245 -3.37 18.05 -11.07
C GLN A 245 -3.86 16.71 -11.64
N PRO A 246 -5.10 16.60 -12.13
CA PRO A 246 -5.60 15.37 -12.73
C PRO A 246 -4.87 15.03 -14.04
N GLY A 247 -4.88 13.74 -14.40
CA GLY A 247 -4.39 13.26 -15.70
C GLY A 247 -2.88 12.99 -15.78
N THR A 248 -2.14 13.12 -14.69
CA THR A 248 -0.73 12.71 -14.59
C THR A 248 -0.51 12.00 -13.25
N PRO A 249 0.25 10.88 -13.18
CA PRO A 249 0.50 10.20 -11.92
C PRO A 249 1.12 11.15 -10.89
N VAL A 250 0.66 11.06 -9.63
CA VAL A 250 1.05 11.97 -8.55
C VAL A 250 2.55 11.98 -8.32
N VAL A 251 3.23 10.84 -8.49
CA VAL A 251 4.68 10.73 -8.32
C VAL A 251 5.45 11.48 -9.40
N LEU A 252 4.98 11.48 -10.66
CA LEU A 252 5.62 12.26 -11.72
C LEU A 252 5.48 13.76 -11.48
N GLN A 253 4.33 14.19 -10.97
CA GLN A 253 4.12 15.58 -10.60
C GLN A 253 5.00 15.97 -9.40
N LEU A 254 5.11 15.08 -8.41
CA LEU A 254 6.01 15.26 -7.28
C LEU A 254 7.46 15.38 -7.74
N ALA A 255 7.90 14.57 -8.70
CA ALA A 255 9.26 14.62 -9.25
C ALA A 255 9.58 16.00 -9.86
N GLU A 256 8.68 16.56 -10.66
CA GLU A 256 8.87 17.91 -11.22
C GLU A 256 8.90 18.97 -10.11
N ARG A 257 8.09 18.80 -9.07
CA ARG A 257 7.99 19.76 -7.96
C ARG A 257 9.18 19.73 -7.02
N VAL A 258 9.77 18.56 -6.79
CA VAL A 258 11.05 18.43 -6.08
C VAL A 258 12.17 19.10 -6.86
N LYS A 259 12.22 18.93 -8.20
CA LYS A 259 13.20 19.65 -9.04
C LYS A 259 13.04 21.17 -8.96
N GLU A 260 11.81 21.68 -8.96
CA GLU A 260 11.53 23.11 -8.82
C GLU A 260 11.86 23.66 -7.42
N ALA A 261 11.63 22.87 -6.37
CA ALA A 261 11.89 23.28 -4.99
C ALA A 261 13.39 23.43 -4.69
N GLY A 262 14.25 22.80 -5.48
CA GLY A 262 15.69 22.80 -5.28
C GLY A 262 16.11 21.75 -4.25
N GLU A 263 17.23 22.00 -3.57
CA GLU A 263 17.79 21.05 -2.62
C GLU A 263 16.91 20.88 -1.38
N LEU A 264 16.43 19.66 -1.15
CA LEU A 264 15.61 19.28 0.00
C LEU A 264 16.44 18.53 1.04
N GLU A 265 17.22 19.28 1.82
CA GLU A 265 18.03 18.73 2.92
C GLU A 265 17.15 18.14 4.03
N ILE A 266 17.50 16.94 4.48
CA ILE A 266 16.90 16.21 5.59
C ILE A 266 17.53 16.71 6.89
N LEU A 267 16.78 17.50 7.65
CA LEU A 267 17.22 18.05 8.94
C LEU A 267 16.84 17.15 10.13
N GLY A 268 15.87 16.27 9.91
CA GLY A 268 15.45 15.27 10.88
C GLY A 268 14.88 14.06 10.17
N ALA A 269 15.19 12.89 10.70
CA ALA A 269 14.62 11.63 10.26
C ALA A 269 14.18 10.86 11.51
N GLY A 270 13.05 10.17 11.38
CA GLY A 270 12.52 9.31 12.43
C GLY A 270 11.85 8.11 11.79
N ALA A 271 12.10 6.95 12.37
CA ALA A 271 11.35 5.75 12.12
C ALA A 271 10.66 5.37 13.41
N ALA A 272 9.49 4.78 13.27
CA ALA A 272 8.85 4.05 14.32
C ALA A 272 8.21 2.84 13.67
N TRP A 273 7.69 1.93 14.50
CA TRP A 273 6.92 0.79 14.02
C TRP A 273 5.78 1.17 13.06
N LYS A 274 5.30 2.43 13.06
CA LYS A 274 4.22 2.93 12.18
C LYS A 274 4.68 3.44 10.82
N GLY A 275 5.97 3.64 10.59
CA GLY A 275 6.48 4.19 9.33
C GLY A 275 7.69 5.09 9.47
N ILE A 276 7.99 5.84 8.41
CA ILE A 276 9.12 6.77 8.31
C ILE A 276 8.64 8.20 8.20
N SER A 277 9.37 9.12 8.83
CA SER A 277 9.19 10.57 8.75
C SER A 277 10.52 11.22 8.43
N LEU A 278 10.56 12.05 7.39
CA LEU A 278 11.67 12.93 7.06
C LEU A 278 11.18 14.37 7.13
N VAL A 279 11.97 15.26 7.71
CA VAL A 279 11.64 16.68 7.82
C VAL A 279 12.81 17.55 7.41
N GLY A 280 12.51 18.63 6.71
CA GLY A 280 13.48 19.66 6.36
C GLY A 280 12.87 21.05 6.40
N ARG A 281 13.57 22.04 5.87
CA ARG A 281 13.11 23.44 5.94
C ARG A 281 11.92 23.65 5.00
N GLY A 282 10.72 23.74 5.57
CA GLY A 282 9.50 24.03 4.82
C GLY A 282 8.98 22.84 4.00
N TRP A 283 9.52 21.65 4.22
CA TRP A 283 9.06 20.42 3.61
C TRP A 283 9.06 19.27 4.62
N GLY A 284 8.27 18.24 4.35
CA GLY A 284 8.26 17.01 5.14
C GLY A 284 7.73 15.85 4.33
N PHE A 285 8.16 14.65 4.66
CA PHE A 285 7.74 13.40 4.05
C PHE A 285 7.35 12.42 5.15
N ASN A 286 6.23 11.73 4.97
CA ASN A 286 5.82 10.65 5.86
C ASN A 286 5.30 9.50 5.02
N ALA A 287 5.58 8.27 5.41
CA ALA A 287 4.98 7.08 4.84
C ALA A 287 4.64 6.07 5.94
N GLY A 288 3.65 5.21 5.67
CA GLY A 288 3.26 4.12 6.56
C GLY A 288 4.31 3.01 6.67
N ARG A 289 3.88 1.83 7.12
CA ARG A 289 4.69 0.60 7.04
C ARG A 289 4.86 0.21 5.57
N GLY A 290 6.02 -0.32 5.22
CA GLY A 290 6.38 -0.61 3.82
C GLY A 290 7.27 0.47 3.24
N TRP A 291 8.52 0.49 3.68
CA TRP A 291 9.59 1.30 3.08
C TRP A 291 10.93 0.62 3.28
N ARG A 292 11.89 0.92 2.42
CA ARG A 292 13.28 0.45 2.54
C ARG A 292 14.27 1.46 2.00
N VAL A 293 15.50 1.36 2.49
CA VAL A 293 16.64 2.09 1.97
C VAL A 293 17.57 1.12 1.26
N LEU A 294 17.88 1.40 0.00
CA LEU A 294 18.81 0.66 -0.83
C LEU A 294 20.14 1.41 -0.96
N ASN A 295 21.24 0.68 -0.98
CA ASN A 295 22.56 1.18 -1.32
C ASN A 295 22.64 1.51 -2.83
N PRO A 296 23.68 2.25 -3.28
CA PRO A 296 23.86 2.55 -4.70
C PRO A 296 24.01 1.31 -5.61
N ASP A 297 24.39 0.16 -5.03
CA ASP A 297 24.47 -1.13 -5.73
C ASP A 297 23.17 -1.95 -5.63
N GLU A 298 22.06 -1.30 -5.26
CA GLU A 298 20.71 -1.87 -5.10
C GLU A 298 20.58 -2.91 -3.97
N THR A 299 21.63 -3.11 -3.17
CA THR A 299 21.53 -3.97 -1.99
C THR A 299 20.73 -3.30 -0.87
N LEU A 300 19.99 -4.09 -0.09
CA LEU A 300 19.23 -3.57 1.05
C LEU A 300 20.18 -3.02 2.12
N ALA A 301 20.08 -1.73 2.43
CA ALA A 301 20.78 -1.13 3.56
C ALA A 301 20.01 -1.41 4.85
N TYR A 302 18.72 -1.05 4.87
CA TYR A 302 17.78 -1.36 5.96
C TYR A 302 16.33 -1.12 5.50
N ALA A 303 15.38 -1.66 6.23
CA ALA A 303 13.95 -1.51 5.98
C ALA A 303 13.19 -1.20 7.28
N TRP A 304 11.90 -0.90 7.14
CA TRP A 304 10.99 -0.66 8.28
C TRP A 304 11.01 -1.76 9.35
N SER A 305 11.38 -2.99 8.99
CA SER A 305 11.44 -4.18 9.86
C SER A 305 12.83 -4.46 10.43
N THR A 306 13.86 -3.71 10.02
CA THR A 306 15.24 -3.92 10.51
C THR A 306 15.31 -3.64 12.02
N PRO A 307 15.92 -4.53 12.83
CA PRO A 307 16.11 -4.27 14.25
C PRO A 307 16.93 -3.00 14.51
N GLY A 308 16.42 -2.11 15.37
CA GLY A 308 17.07 -0.84 15.68
C GLY A 308 17.05 0.18 14.54
N VAL A 309 16.09 0.04 13.61
CA VAL A 309 15.94 0.94 12.46
C VAL A 309 15.81 2.41 12.87
N GLU A 310 15.30 2.70 14.07
CA GLU A 310 15.19 4.05 14.61
C GLU A 310 16.54 4.78 14.72
N GLU A 311 17.62 4.03 14.98
CA GLU A 311 18.98 4.58 14.99
C GLU A 311 19.51 4.73 13.56
N GLN A 312 19.25 3.76 12.70
CA GLN A 312 19.77 3.71 11.32
C GLN A 312 19.21 4.83 10.42
N VAL A 313 17.94 5.20 10.59
CA VAL A 313 17.36 6.31 9.81
C VAL A 313 17.97 7.66 10.15
N THR A 314 18.66 7.80 11.29
CA THR A 314 19.38 9.04 11.60
C THR A 314 20.55 9.26 10.65
N ASP A 315 21.06 8.21 9.99
CA ASP A 315 22.08 8.30 8.93
C ASP A 315 21.56 8.97 7.64
N LEU A 316 20.26 9.28 7.57
CA LEU A 316 19.68 10.07 6.48
C LEU A 316 19.79 11.58 6.74
N VAL A 317 20.05 12.00 7.99
CA VAL A 317 20.17 13.43 8.34
C VAL A 317 21.42 14.03 7.71
N GLY A 318 21.26 15.20 7.08
CA GLY A 318 22.30 15.89 6.33
C GLY A 318 22.41 15.47 4.86
N LEU A 319 21.64 14.45 4.43
CA LEU A 319 21.45 14.17 3.02
C LEU A 319 20.34 15.03 2.43
N SER A 320 20.29 15.10 1.11
CA SER A 320 19.26 15.82 0.37
C SER A 320 18.51 14.88 -0.57
N VAL A 321 17.21 15.11 -0.76
CA VAL A 321 16.45 14.41 -1.82
C VAL A 321 16.90 14.97 -3.17
N ALA A 322 17.64 14.18 -3.93
CA ALA A 322 18.19 14.56 -5.23
C ALA A 322 17.19 14.32 -6.36
N GLU A 323 16.36 13.29 -6.25
CA GLU A 323 15.43 12.88 -7.30
C GLU A 323 14.24 12.11 -6.73
N VAL A 324 13.11 12.17 -7.43
CA VAL A 324 11.95 11.32 -7.16
C VAL A 324 11.56 10.62 -8.45
N THR A 325 11.31 9.31 -8.37
CA THR A 325 10.80 8.51 -9.49
C THR A 325 9.69 7.59 -9.01
N PRO A 326 8.84 7.06 -9.91
CA PRO A 326 8.00 5.92 -9.58
C PRO A 326 8.83 4.75 -9.05
N GLN A 327 8.43 4.18 -7.92
CA GLN A 327 9.09 3.03 -7.31
C GLN A 327 9.02 1.80 -8.22
N SER A 328 7.93 1.64 -8.96
CA SER A 328 7.73 0.54 -9.90
C SER A 328 7.43 1.05 -11.31
N ARG A 329 7.74 0.23 -12.31
CA ARG A 329 7.31 0.44 -13.71
C ARG A 329 5.85 0.05 -13.93
N VAL A 330 5.29 -0.75 -13.03
CA VAL A 330 3.90 -1.23 -13.10
C VAL A 330 2.97 -0.24 -12.41
N THR A 331 3.31 0.16 -11.19
CA THR A 331 2.52 1.14 -10.42
C THR A 331 3.28 2.46 -10.33
N MET A 332 2.64 3.55 -10.75
CA MET A 332 3.18 4.91 -10.60
C MET A 332 2.64 5.63 -9.35
N ALA A 333 2.10 4.86 -8.40
CA ALA A 333 1.45 5.37 -7.20
C ALA A 333 2.46 5.67 -6.08
N ASP A 334 3.56 4.92 -6.03
CA ASP A 334 4.54 5.01 -4.94
C ASP A 334 5.87 5.63 -5.39
N PRO A 335 6.50 6.47 -4.57
CA PRO A 335 7.75 7.13 -4.89
C PRO A 335 8.96 6.30 -4.45
N ALA A 336 10.02 6.41 -5.23
CA ALA A 336 11.40 6.15 -4.82
C ALA A 336 12.14 7.49 -4.79
N LEU A 337 12.75 7.82 -3.65
CA LEU A 337 13.50 9.05 -3.42
C LEU A 337 15.01 8.73 -3.51
N ARG A 338 15.72 9.27 -4.50
CA ARG A 338 17.18 9.17 -4.53
C ARG A 338 17.77 10.25 -3.63
N LEU A 339 18.71 9.85 -2.78
CA LEU A 339 19.40 10.72 -1.86
C LEU A 339 20.71 11.23 -2.46
N SER A 340 21.30 12.25 -1.84
CA SER A 340 22.55 12.88 -2.32
C SER A 340 23.79 11.97 -2.24
N ASP A 341 23.71 10.83 -1.57
CA ASP A 341 24.72 9.78 -1.53
C ASP A 341 24.38 8.56 -2.43
N ASP A 342 23.44 8.74 -3.36
CA ASP A 342 22.94 7.75 -4.31
C ASP A 342 22.20 6.56 -3.69
N ARG A 343 21.92 6.57 -2.39
CA ARG A 343 20.94 5.65 -1.79
C ARG A 343 19.53 5.96 -2.27
N TRP A 344 18.67 4.95 -2.26
CA TRP A 344 17.24 5.09 -2.59
C TRP A 344 16.37 4.78 -1.39
N LEU A 345 15.46 5.68 -1.03
CA LEU A 345 14.34 5.39 -0.14
C LEU A 345 13.12 5.03 -0.97
N GLU A 346 12.75 3.75 -0.98
CA GLU A 346 11.56 3.25 -1.64
C GLU A 346 10.41 3.09 -0.65
N VAL A 347 9.20 3.41 -1.10
CA VAL A 347 7.98 3.38 -0.30
C VAL A 347 6.96 2.47 -0.98
N PHE A 348 6.18 1.76 -0.19
CA PHE A 348 5.19 0.79 -0.63
C PHE A 348 3.91 1.08 0.13
N SER A 349 3.01 1.83 -0.49
CA SER A 349 1.73 2.08 0.15
C SER A 349 0.88 0.82 -0.06
N ARG A 350 0.65 0.04 1.01
CA ARG A 350 -0.18 -1.19 0.99
C ARG A 350 -1.57 -1.02 1.60
N ASP A 351 -1.72 0.03 2.41
CA ASP A 351 -2.97 0.34 3.09
C ASP A 351 -3.46 1.76 2.72
N PRO A 352 -4.70 1.90 2.20
CA PRO A 352 -5.28 3.21 1.85
C PRO A 352 -5.38 4.17 3.04
N LEU A 353 -5.35 3.66 4.27
CA LEU A 353 -5.38 4.46 5.50
C LEU A 353 -4.02 4.97 5.93
N THR A 354 -2.94 4.46 5.35
CA THR A 354 -1.56 4.87 5.66
C THR A 354 -0.83 5.32 4.39
N PRO A 355 -1.34 6.35 3.68
CA PRO A 355 -0.67 6.84 2.49
C PRO A 355 0.69 7.43 2.82
N TRP A 356 1.54 7.53 1.82
CA TRP A 356 2.65 8.46 1.89
C TRP A 356 2.17 9.89 1.61
N VAL A 357 2.75 10.85 2.31
CA VAL A 357 2.43 12.28 2.22
C VAL A 357 3.75 13.04 2.12
N MET A 358 3.92 13.81 1.05
CA MET A 358 5.02 14.76 0.90
C MET A 358 4.48 16.19 0.88
N GLN A 359 4.86 16.98 1.87
CA GLN A 359 4.59 18.42 1.93
C GLN A 359 5.81 19.16 1.41
N LEU A 360 5.60 20.03 0.44
CA LEU A 360 6.57 20.97 -0.11
C LEU A 360 6.07 22.41 0.11
N PRO A 361 6.93 23.43 0.04
CA PRO A 361 6.50 24.84 0.14
C PRO A 361 5.43 25.21 -0.89
N ASN A 362 5.39 24.49 -2.01
CA ASN A 362 4.54 24.74 -3.17
C ASN A 362 3.51 23.62 -3.40
N GLY A 363 3.15 22.81 -2.38
CA GLY A 363 2.06 21.85 -2.49
C GLY A 363 2.18 20.64 -1.57
N THR A 364 1.08 19.91 -1.41
CA THR A 364 1.05 18.63 -0.70
C THR A 364 0.71 17.53 -1.70
N PHE A 365 1.54 16.49 -1.73
CA PHE A 365 1.41 15.31 -2.56
C PHE A 365 1.10 14.14 -1.65
N THR A 366 0.21 13.26 -2.08
CA THR A 366 -0.20 12.09 -1.30
C THR A 366 -0.49 10.95 -2.25
N GLY A 367 0.04 9.78 -1.95
CA GLY A 367 -0.28 8.55 -2.67
C GLY A 367 -0.66 7.46 -1.67
N ALA A 368 -1.72 6.74 -2.02
CA ALA A 368 -2.21 5.59 -1.29
C ALA A 368 -2.42 4.47 -2.31
N PRO A 369 -2.43 3.20 -1.90
CA PRO A 369 -2.90 2.13 -2.76
C PRO A 369 -4.40 2.27 -2.86
N THR A 370 -4.88 2.91 -3.91
CA THR A 370 -6.18 2.62 -4.53
C THR A 370 -6.43 3.52 -5.73
N ALA A 371 -6.21 2.93 -6.89
CA ALA A 371 -6.92 3.22 -8.11
C ALA A 371 -6.77 2.00 -9.04
N PRO A 372 -7.81 1.15 -9.19
CA PRO A 372 -7.83 0.04 -10.15
C PRO A 372 -7.52 0.50 -11.59
N GLU A 373 -7.70 1.78 -11.90
CA GLU A 373 -7.31 2.37 -13.18
C GLU A 373 -5.78 2.49 -13.42
N TRP A 374 -4.93 1.98 -12.51
CA TRP A 374 -3.45 1.95 -12.63
C TRP A 374 -2.84 0.54 -12.51
N LEU A 375 -3.67 -0.51 -12.53
CA LEU A 375 -3.25 -1.91 -12.68
C LEU A 375 -3.64 -2.45 -14.05
#